data_AF-A0A3B9BY47-F1
#
_entry.id   AF-A0A3B9BY47-F1
#
_cell.length_a   1.000
_cell.length_b   1.000
_cell.length_c   1.000
_cell.angle_alpha   90.00
_cell.angle_beta   90.00
_cell.angle_gamma   90.00
#
_symmetry.space_group_name_H-M   'P 1'
#
loop_
_entity.id
_entity.type
_entity.pdbx_description
1 polymer ?
#
loop_
_entity_poly.entity_id
_entity_poly.type
_entity_poly.pdbx_seq_one_letter_code
_entity_poly.pdbx_strand_id
1 'polypeptide(L)'
;MDVAHVVAEPREIGSVRVNVPALDLQSKEVQLRLLAHALRWVSGAEYRPRLNALKRVLAAIFDGQGCTLSGCLISTAKAGVIEVSREIAAVEVTDGRSGSFDTRWICDIAEGEWRTLGVEGLARFPNWRDTTEHRNSLLASPSLWNNNELKSAPFLVKNQIRKCRLRDGPKSFFDSILTH
;
A
#
# COMPACT_ATOMS: atom_id res chain seq x y z
N MET A 1 -10.12 -20.93 9.21
CA MET A 1 -9.32 -19.89 8.53
C MET A 1 -9.52 -18.62 9.35
N ASP A 2 -8.44 -17.96 9.76
CA ASP A 2 -8.53 -16.73 10.58
C ASP A 2 -9.27 -15.62 9.82
N VAL A 3 -10.05 -14.79 10.51
CA VAL A 3 -10.94 -13.78 9.90
C VAL A 3 -10.15 -12.80 9.03
N ALA A 4 -8.92 -12.47 9.43
CA ALA A 4 -8.04 -11.58 8.69
C ALA A 4 -7.72 -12.14 7.30
N HIS A 5 -7.55 -13.45 7.16
CA HIS A 5 -7.23 -14.11 5.88
C HIS A 5 -8.41 -14.12 4.91
N VAL A 6 -9.64 -14.09 5.42
CA VAL A 6 -10.85 -14.02 4.58
C VAL A 6 -11.10 -12.59 4.11
N VAL A 7 -10.78 -11.62 4.96
CA VAL A 7 -11.09 -10.21 4.73
C VAL A 7 -9.99 -9.47 3.98
N ALA A 8 -8.72 -9.78 4.25
CA ALA A 8 -7.58 -9.00 3.77
C ALA A 8 -6.58 -9.84 2.96
N GLU A 9 -6.13 -9.27 1.86
CA GLU A 9 -5.07 -9.80 0.99
C GLU A 9 -3.94 -8.75 0.90
N PRO A 10 -2.93 -8.80 1.80
CA PRO A 10 -1.75 -7.94 1.71
C PRO A 10 -0.91 -8.32 0.48
N ARG A 11 -0.35 -7.32 -0.19
CA ARG A 11 0.35 -7.47 -1.49
C ARG A 11 1.82 -7.11 -1.36
N GLU A 12 2.66 -7.70 -2.22
CA GLU A 12 4.10 -7.41 -2.28
C GLU A 12 4.41 -5.93 -2.59
N ILE A 13 3.51 -5.24 -3.30
CA ILE A 13 3.61 -3.81 -3.59
C ILE A 13 3.30 -2.91 -2.37
N GLY A 14 3.05 -3.49 -1.20
CA GLY A 14 2.88 -2.76 0.05
C GLY A 14 1.49 -2.14 0.23
N SER A 15 0.50 -2.67 -0.47
CA SER A 15 -0.94 -2.36 -0.35
C SER A 15 -1.72 -3.54 0.25
N VAL A 16 -2.98 -3.31 0.61
CA VAL A 16 -3.90 -4.35 1.08
C VAL A 16 -5.19 -4.28 0.27
N ARG A 17 -5.63 -5.42 -0.25
CA ARG A 17 -6.99 -5.58 -0.77
C ARG A 17 -7.91 -6.03 0.34
N VAL A 18 -9.08 -5.42 0.43
CA VAL A 18 -10.09 -5.79 1.43
C VAL A 18 -11.36 -6.26 0.72
N ASN A 19 -11.78 -7.47 1.05
CA ASN A 19 -13.06 -8.04 0.65
C ASN A 19 -14.17 -7.40 1.51
N VAL A 20 -14.92 -6.48 0.89
CA VAL A 20 -15.93 -5.67 1.58
C VAL A 20 -17.10 -6.52 2.08
N PRO A 21 -17.70 -7.44 1.31
CA PRO A 21 -18.70 -8.36 1.83
C PRO A 21 -18.22 -9.19 3.03
N ALA A 22 -16.99 -9.71 2.98
CA ALA A 22 -16.43 -10.48 4.10
C ALA A 22 -16.21 -9.62 5.34
N LEU A 23 -15.80 -8.37 5.16
CA LEU A 23 -15.66 -7.38 6.24
C LEU A 23 -17.02 -7.06 6.86
N ASP A 24 -18.06 -6.86 6.05
CA ASP A 24 -19.41 -6.48 6.51
C ASP A 24 -20.06 -7.57 7.39
N LEU A 25 -19.78 -8.84 7.11
CA LEU A 25 -20.23 -9.97 7.94
C LEU A 25 -19.62 -10.01 9.36
N GLN A 26 -18.58 -9.21 9.63
CA GLN A 26 -17.92 -9.20 10.93
C GLN A 26 -18.60 -8.23 11.92
N SER A 27 -18.36 -8.45 13.22
CA SER A 27 -18.80 -7.49 14.24
C SER A 27 -18.17 -6.12 14.02
N LYS A 28 -18.84 -5.05 14.46
CA LYS A 28 -18.36 -3.68 14.25
C LYS A 28 -16.97 -3.43 14.82
N GLU A 29 -16.65 -4.08 15.94
CA GLU A 29 -15.32 -4.02 16.54
C GLU A 29 -14.26 -4.64 15.62
N VAL A 30 -14.52 -5.83 15.08
CA VAL A 30 -13.62 -6.52 14.16
C VAL A 30 -13.44 -5.70 12.88
N GLN A 31 -14.52 -5.15 12.32
CA GLN A 31 -14.44 -4.26 11.15
C GLN A 31 -13.46 -3.09 11.38
N LEU A 32 -13.59 -2.40 12.51
CA LEU A 32 -12.77 -1.25 12.87
C LEU A 32 -11.33 -1.63 13.24
N ARG A 33 -11.11 -2.83 13.79
CA ARG A 33 -9.75 -3.36 14.07
C ARG A 33 -9.03 -3.71 12.78
N LEU A 34 -9.67 -4.46 11.88
CA LEU A 34 -9.11 -4.84 10.58
C LEU A 34 -8.78 -3.60 9.73
N LEU A 35 -9.72 -2.63 9.65
CA LEU A 35 -9.49 -1.39 8.91
C LEU A 35 -8.33 -0.58 9.49
N ALA A 36 -8.31 -0.39 10.81
CA ALA A 36 -7.22 0.35 11.46
C ALA A 36 -5.86 -0.34 11.25
N HIS A 37 -5.85 -1.67 11.31
CA HIS A 37 -4.65 -2.46 11.06
C HIS A 37 -4.14 -2.31 9.64
N ALA A 38 -5.02 -2.43 8.64
CA ALA A 38 -4.67 -2.21 7.23
C ALA A 38 -4.08 -0.82 6.98
N LEU A 39 -4.70 0.23 7.56
CA LEU A 39 -4.19 1.59 7.42
C LEU A 39 -2.80 1.76 8.05
N ARG A 40 -2.56 1.20 9.24
CA ARG A 40 -1.24 1.26 9.89
C ARG A 40 -0.19 0.47 9.12
N TRP A 41 -0.51 -0.73 8.67
CA TRP A 41 0.40 -1.58 7.92
C TRP A 41 0.80 -0.96 6.57
N VAL A 42 -0.15 -0.32 5.88
CA VAL A 42 0.10 0.38 4.60
C VAL A 42 0.83 1.71 4.79
N SER A 43 0.50 2.50 5.81
CA SER A 43 1.16 3.80 6.03
C SER A 43 2.52 3.67 6.73
N GLY A 44 2.73 2.63 7.53
CA GLY A 44 3.84 2.56 8.49
C GLY A 44 3.61 3.46 9.72
N ALA A 45 2.40 3.97 9.93
CA ALA A 45 2.10 4.87 11.04
C ALA A 45 2.18 4.17 12.39
N GLU A 46 2.86 4.82 13.34
CA GLU A 46 2.99 4.35 14.73
C GLU A 46 1.62 4.28 15.40
N TYR A 47 0.83 5.36 15.28
CA TYR A 47 -0.43 5.54 15.99
C TYR A 47 -1.66 5.08 15.20
N ARG A 48 -2.63 4.53 15.94
CA ARG A 48 -3.93 4.16 15.39
C ARG A 48 -4.72 5.41 14.99
N PRO A 49 -5.41 5.41 13.83
CA PRO A 49 -6.31 6.50 13.47
C PRO A 49 -7.42 6.67 14.52
N ARG A 50 -7.85 7.92 14.75
CA ARG A 50 -8.91 8.23 15.73
C ARG A 50 -10.20 7.47 15.39
N LEU A 51 -10.88 6.94 16.41
CA LEU A 51 -12.08 6.10 16.25
C LEU A 51 -13.16 6.73 15.35
N ASN A 52 -13.45 8.02 15.54
CA ASN A 52 -14.46 8.72 14.74
C ASN A 52 -14.06 8.82 13.26
N ALA A 53 -12.77 8.95 12.95
CA ALA A 53 -12.30 8.94 11.56
C ALA A 53 -12.44 7.54 10.95
N LEU A 54 -12.09 6.48 11.69
CA LEU A 54 -12.29 5.10 11.24
C LEU A 54 -13.76 4.79 10.96
N LYS A 55 -14.68 5.22 11.83
CA LYS A 55 -16.13 5.02 11.63
C LYS A 55 -16.63 5.68 10.34
N ARG A 56 -16.18 6.91 10.05
CA ARG A 56 -16.55 7.61 8.81
C ARG A 56 -16.03 6.92 7.57
N VAL A 57 -14.76 6.53 7.59
CA VAL A 57 -14.14 5.80 6.47
C VAL A 57 -14.83 4.45 6.24
N LEU A 58 -15.15 3.72 7.31
CA LEU A 58 -15.85 2.44 7.20
C LEU A 58 -17.25 2.60 6.60
N ALA A 59 -17.98 3.67 6.95
CA ALA A 59 -19.26 3.98 6.30
C ALA A 59 -19.07 4.30 4.80
N ALA A 60 -18.09 5.16 4.47
CA ALA A 60 -17.77 5.48 3.08
C ALA A 60 -17.40 4.24 2.24
N ILE A 61 -16.65 3.30 2.82
CA ILE A 61 -16.32 2.02 2.17
C ILE A 61 -17.58 1.23 1.83
N PHE A 62 -18.53 1.12 2.77
CA PHE A 62 -19.78 0.40 2.54
C PHE A 62 -20.71 1.12 1.56
N ASP A 63 -20.63 2.45 1.47
CA ASP A 63 -21.31 3.24 0.45
C ASP A 63 -20.58 3.22 -0.91
N GLY A 64 -19.48 2.47 -1.03
CA GLY A 64 -18.71 2.33 -2.27
C GLY A 64 -17.87 3.57 -2.63
N GLN A 65 -17.61 4.45 -1.67
CA GLN A 65 -16.87 5.69 -1.85
C GLN A 65 -15.38 5.54 -1.50
N GLY A 66 -14.53 6.20 -2.29
CA GLY A 66 -13.11 6.33 -1.98
C GLY A 66 -12.84 7.46 -0.98
N CYS A 67 -11.76 7.34 -0.21
CA CYS A 67 -11.36 8.35 0.77
C CYS A 67 -9.87 8.25 1.11
N THR A 68 -9.32 9.27 1.80
CA THR A 68 -7.98 9.22 2.38
C THR A 68 -8.05 9.23 3.91
N LEU A 69 -7.15 8.48 4.55
CA LEU A 69 -6.98 8.50 6.00
C LEU A 69 -5.59 8.00 6.36
N SER A 70 -4.91 8.73 7.25
CA SER A 70 -3.61 8.31 7.83
C SER A 70 -2.56 7.95 6.76
N GLY A 71 -2.40 8.82 5.76
CA GLY A 71 -1.42 8.62 4.68
C GLY A 71 -1.75 7.46 3.74
N CYS A 72 -3.00 6.98 3.76
CA CYS A 72 -3.50 5.96 2.85
C CYS A 72 -4.59 6.53 1.94
N LEU A 73 -4.62 6.03 0.71
CA LEU A 73 -5.72 6.18 -0.24
C LEU A 73 -6.50 4.87 -0.28
N ILE A 74 -7.82 4.97 -0.07
CA ILE A 74 -8.76 3.87 -0.13
C ILE A 74 -9.61 4.07 -1.38
N SER A 75 -9.60 3.08 -2.27
CA SER A 75 -10.28 3.18 -3.56
C SER A 75 -10.85 1.85 -3.99
N THR A 76 -11.95 1.85 -4.74
CA THR A 76 -12.56 0.64 -5.29
C THR A 76 -11.61 0.00 -6.31
N ALA A 77 -11.22 -1.25 -6.08
CA ALA A 77 -10.40 -2.02 -7.00
C ALA A 77 -11.26 -2.77 -8.03
N LYS A 78 -12.35 -3.38 -7.55
CA LYS A 78 -13.41 -4.03 -8.33
C LYS A 78 -14.66 -4.16 -7.45
N ALA A 79 -15.76 -4.65 -8.01
CA ALA A 79 -16.99 -4.87 -7.24
C ALA A 79 -16.71 -5.70 -5.96
N GLY A 80 -17.09 -5.16 -4.80
CA GLY A 80 -16.89 -5.79 -3.49
C GLY A 80 -15.45 -5.82 -2.97
N VAL A 81 -14.48 -5.19 -3.65
CA VAL A 81 -13.08 -5.14 -3.21
C VAL A 81 -12.54 -3.72 -3.27
N ILE A 82 -11.99 -3.24 -2.15
CA ILE A 82 -11.22 -2.00 -2.09
C ILE A 82 -9.73 -2.30 -2.08
N GLU A 83 -8.95 -1.36 -2.62
CA GLU A 83 -7.51 -1.27 -2.46
C GLU A 83 -7.19 -0.18 -1.42
N VAL A 84 -6.42 -0.53 -0.40
CA VAL A 84 -5.78 0.40 0.52
C VAL A 84 -4.32 0.53 0.08
N SER A 85 -3.99 1.65 -0.55
CA SER A 85 -2.63 2.00 -0.98
C SER A 85 -2.10 3.19 -0.18
N ARG A 86 -0.81 3.50 -0.31
CA ARG A 86 -0.27 4.75 0.24
C ARG A 86 -0.82 5.95 -0.52
N GLU A 87 -0.97 7.06 0.19
CA GLU A 87 -1.22 8.37 -0.40
C GLU A 87 0.11 8.97 -0.88
N ILE A 88 0.22 9.24 -2.18
CA ILE A 88 1.49 9.68 -2.80
C ILE A 88 2.05 10.94 -2.13
N ALA A 89 1.19 11.89 -1.79
CA ALA A 89 1.58 13.15 -1.16
C ALA A 89 2.17 12.98 0.25
N ALA A 90 1.92 11.85 0.90
CA ALA A 90 2.45 11.52 2.22
C ALA A 90 3.77 10.73 2.16
N VAL A 91 4.32 10.50 0.96
CA VAL A 91 5.55 9.73 0.78
C VAL A 91 6.71 10.66 0.48
N GLU A 92 7.72 10.63 1.35
CA GLU A 92 8.93 11.42 1.20
C GLU A 92 9.90 10.82 0.18
N VAL A 93 10.76 11.69 -0.35
CA VAL A 93 11.89 11.30 -1.19
C VAL A 93 13.05 10.93 -0.28
N THR A 94 13.73 9.82 -0.60
CA THR A 94 14.86 9.30 0.18
C THR A 94 16.11 9.19 -0.71
N ASP A 95 17.27 9.58 -0.19
CA ASP A 95 18.56 9.39 -0.88
C ASP A 95 18.77 7.91 -1.23
N GLY A 96 19.09 7.62 -2.49
CA GLY A 96 19.39 6.29 -2.99
C GLY A 96 20.52 5.58 -2.23
N ARG A 97 21.39 6.34 -1.54
CA ARG A 97 22.49 5.82 -0.73
C ARG A 97 22.08 5.32 0.65
N SER A 98 20.84 5.57 1.07
CA SER A 98 20.33 5.13 2.39
C SER A 98 20.10 3.61 2.47
N GLY A 99 19.93 2.93 1.33
CA GLY A 99 19.49 1.53 1.28
C GLY A 99 18.02 1.34 1.67
N SER A 100 17.21 2.40 1.66
CA SER A 100 15.78 2.36 1.96
C SER A 100 14.99 3.35 1.12
N PHE A 101 13.69 3.08 0.97
CA PHE A 101 12.73 4.07 0.49
C PHE A 101 12.02 4.74 1.66
N ASP A 102 11.73 3.98 2.71
CA ASP A 102 11.33 4.44 4.04
C ASP A 102 11.50 3.29 5.05
N THR A 103 10.87 3.38 6.20
CA THR A 103 10.92 2.35 7.25
C THR A 103 10.39 0.98 6.82
N ARG A 104 9.41 0.93 5.90
CA ARG A 104 8.76 -0.29 5.38
C ARG A 104 9.58 -0.99 4.31
N TRP A 105 10.50 -0.30 3.65
CA TRP A 105 11.15 -0.77 2.43
C TRP A 105 12.67 -0.89 2.60
N ILE A 106 13.22 -2.01 2.13
CA ILE A 106 14.66 -2.18 1.93
C ILE A 106 14.92 -2.10 0.43
N CYS A 107 15.79 -1.18 0.03
CA CYS A 107 16.15 -1.00 -1.37
C CYS A 107 17.66 -1.13 -1.57
N ASP A 108 18.08 -1.43 -2.80
CA ASP A 108 19.49 -1.42 -3.15
C ASP A 108 20.08 -0.01 -3.05
N ILE A 109 21.31 0.09 -2.55
CA ILE A 109 22.10 1.32 -2.55
C ILE A 109 22.42 1.71 -3.99
N ALA A 110 22.09 2.95 -4.36
CA ALA A 110 22.33 3.50 -5.69
C ALA A 110 22.49 5.02 -5.66
N GLU A 111 22.99 5.60 -6.75
CA GLU A 111 22.95 7.05 -6.96
C GLU A 111 21.54 7.51 -7.34
N GLY A 112 21.18 8.70 -6.89
CA GLY A 112 19.88 9.30 -7.12
C GLY A 112 18.96 9.18 -5.91
N GLU A 113 17.67 9.04 -6.15
CA GLU A 113 16.62 9.15 -5.14
C GLU A 113 15.60 8.02 -5.28
N TRP A 114 15.26 7.39 -4.17
CA TRP A 114 14.06 6.58 -4.04
C TRP A 114 12.86 7.51 -3.80
N ARG A 115 11.93 7.51 -4.74
CA ARG A 115 10.66 8.26 -4.65
C ARG A 115 9.50 7.40 -5.18
N THR A 116 8.27 7.88 -4.99
CA THR A 116 7.10 7.22 -5.60
C THR A 116 7.22 7.20 -7.13
N LEU A 117 6.74 6.13 -7.77
CA LEU A 117 6.74 6.02 -9.23
C LEU A 117 5.99 7.18 -9.89
N GLY A 118 4.86 7.56 -9.30
CA GLY A 118 4.04 8.66 -9.77
C GLY A 118 3.48 8.44 -11.19
N VAL A 119 2.74 9.45 -11.65
CA VAL A 119 2.10 9.40 -12.98
C VAL A 119 3.15 9.39 -14.09
N GLU A 120 4.23 10.16 -13.91
CA GLU A 120 5.32 10.27 -14.87
C GLU A 120 6.04 8.92 -15.07
N GLY A 121 6.35 8.20 -13.99
CA GLY A 121 6.99 6.90 -14.07
C GLY A 121 6.05 5.85 -14.68
N LEU A 122 4.79 5.80 -14.23
CA LEU A 122 3.82 4.81 -14.72
C LEU A 122 3.52 4.99 -16.22
N ALA A 123 3.51 6.22 -16.73
CA ALA A 123 3.26 6.51 -18.14
C ALA A 123 4.29 5.86 -19.08
N ARG A 124 5.47 5.50 -18.58
CA ARG A 124 6.52 4.81 -19.35
C ARG A 124 6.22 3.32 -19.59
N PHE A 125 5.17 2.77 -18.95
CA PHE A 125 4.81 1.35 -19.02
C PHE A 125 3.37 1.16 -19.52
N PRO A 126 3.12 1.14 -20.84
CA PRO A 126 1.75 1.03 -21.38
C PRO A 126 1.01 -0.25 -20.93
N ASN A 127 1.77 -1.32 -20.68
CA ASN A 127 1.26 -2.64 -20.29
C ASN A 127 1.25 -2.85 -18.77
N TRP A 128 1.27 -1.79 -17.96
CA TRP A 128 1.28 -1.93 -16.48
C TRP A 128 0.11 -2.76 -15.94
N ARG A 129 -1.01 -2.84 -16.68
CA ARG A 129 -2.20 -3.64 -16.33
C ARG A 129 -1.92 -5.14 -16.27
N ASP A 130 -0.88 -5.61 -16.95
CA ASP A 130 -0.49 -7.03 -16.95
C ASP A 130 0.08 -7.49 -15.61
N THR A 131 0.46 -6.55 -14.73
CA THR A 131 1.00 -6.86 -13.39
C THR A 131 -0.05 -7.33 -12.38
N THR A 132 -1.34 -7.28 -12.73
CA THR A 132 -2.48 -7.50 -11.82
C THR A 132 -2.57 -6.53 -10.64
N GLU A 133 -1.65 -5.55 -10.55
CA GLU A 133 -1.61 -4.57 -9.48
C GLU A 133 -2.59 -3.42 -9.69
N HIS A 134 -3.06 -2.86 -8.58
CA HIS A 134 -3.94 -1.69 -8.65
C HIS A 134 -3.15 -0.45 -9.04
N ARG A 135 -3.74 0.40 -9.89
CA ARG A 135 -3.08 1.62 -10.41
C ARG A 135 -2.53 2.50 -9.29
N ASN A 136 -3.31 2.76 -8.24
CA ASN A 136 -2.90 3.64 -7.16
C ASN A 136 -1.73 3.06 -6.35
N SER A 137 -1.67 1.73 -6.21
CA SER A 137 -0.55 1.03 -5.56
C SER A 137 0.72 1.13 -6.40
N LEU A 138 0.61 1.03 -7.74
CA LEU A 138 1.72 1.26 -8.65
C LEU A 138 2.25 2.69 -8.57
N LEU A 139 1.35 3.69 -8.58
CA LEU A 139 1.76 5.09 -8.49
C LEU A 139 2.51 5.38 -7.18
N ALA A 140 2.09 4.78 -6.07
CA ALA A 140 2.72 4.98 -4.77
C ALA A 140 3.90 4.03 -4.49
N SER A 141 4.22 3.15 -5.43
CA SER A 141 5.29 2.15 -5.26
C SER A 141 6.68 2.79 -5.33
N PRO A 142 7.69 2.20 -4.64
CA PRO A 142 9.07 2.65 -4.73
C PRO A 142 9.57 2.66 -6.18
N SER A 143 10.39 3.66 -6.52
CA SER A 143 11.10 3.76 -7.79
C SER A 143 12.38 4.56 -7.62
N LEU A 144 13.43 4.18 -8.35
CA LEU A 144 14.72 4.86 -8.31
C LEU A 144 14.83 5.83 -9.47
N TRP A 145 15.21 7.07 -9.18
CA TRP A 145 15.41 8.13 -10.16
C TRP A 145 16.79 8.74 -10.01
N ASN A 146 17.45 9.05 -11.12
CA ASN A 146 18.69 9.82 -11.11
C ASN A 146 18.62 10.85 -12.24
N ASN A 147 18.84 12.13 -11.92
CA ASN A 147 18.71 13.25 -12.87
C ASN A 147 17.37 13.25 -13.64
N ASN A 148 16.24 13.05 -12.95
CA ASN A 148 14.89 12.92 -13.52
C ASN A 148 14.69 11.77 -14.52
N GLU A 149 15.63 10.82 -14.59
CA GLU A 149 15.50 9.61 -15.38
C GLU A 149 15.12 8.43 -14.47
N LEU A 150 14.06 7.71 -14.84
CA LEU A 150 13.64 6.50 -14.13
C LEU A 150 14.66 5.38 -14.36
N LYS A 151 15.34 4.97 -13.28
CA LYS A 151 16.36 3.92 -13.29
C LYS A 151 15.83 2.57 -12.83
N SER A 152 14.82 2.56 -11.96
CA SER A 152 14.18 1.32 -11.49
C SER A 152 12.72 1.54 -11.09
N ALA A 153 11.85 0.58 -11.39
CA ALA A 153 10.45 0.56 -11.00
C ALA A 153 10.03 -0.84 -10.51
N PRO A 154 10.54 -1.33 -9.35
CA PRO A 154 10.55 -2.72 -8.86
C PRO A 154 9.33 -3.61 -9.15
N PHE A 155 8.13 -3.04 -9.20
CA PHE A 155 6.87 -3.78 -9.37
C PHE A 155 6.36 -3.85 -10.81
N LEU A 156 7.03 -3.20 -11.77
CA LEU A 156 6.65 -3.20 -13.19
C LEU A 156 7.58 -4.02 -14.09
N VAL A 157 8.84 -4.23 -13.69
CA VAL A 157 9.84 -4.97 -14.48
C VAL A 157 10.33 -6.18 -13.68
N LYS A 158 10.35 -7.37 -14.28
CA LYS A 158 10.72 -8.60 -13.58
C LYS A 158 12.23 -8.73 -13.32
N ASN A 159 13.06 -8.25 -14.25
CA ASN A 159 14.53 -8.36 -14.20
C ASN A 159 15.17 -6.99 -13.98
N GLN A 160 14.92 -6.38 -12.83
CA GLN A 160 15.43 -5.03 -12.54
C GLN A 160 16.87 -5.09 -12.06
N ILE A 161 17.65 -4.10 -12.47
CA ILE A 161 19.03 -3.93 -12.02
C ILE A 161 19.07 -3.57 -10.53
N ARG A 162 18.10 -2.78 -10.05
CA ARG A 162 17.98 -2.34 -8.65
C ARG A 162 16.67 -2.79 -8.06
N LYS A 163 16.72 -3.48 -6.93
CA LYS A 163 15.55 -4.04 -6.24
C LYS A 163 15.11 -3.14 -5.10
N CYS A 164 13.82 -3.19 -4.81
CA CYS A 164 13.29 -2.73 -3.54
C CYS A 164 12.15 -3.66 -3.11
N ARG A 165 12.10 -4.01 -1.83
CA ARG A 165 11.15 -4.98 -1.27
C ARG A 165 10.64 -4.53 0.08
N LEU A 166 9.45 -5.01 0.46
CA LEU A 166 8.97 -4.85 1.83
C LEU A 166 9.97 -5.52 2.79
N ARG A 167 10.27 -4.83 3.89
CA ARG A 167 11.20 -5.30 4.92
C ARG A 167 10.78 -6.65 5.48
N ASP A 168 9.52 -6.73 5.92
CA ASP A 168 8.95 -7.89 6.61
C ASP A 168 7.99 -8.71 5.71
N GLY A 169 7.86 -8.33 4.43
CA GLY A 169 6.98 -8.98 3.46
C GLY A 169 5.48 -8.86 3.78
N PRO A 170 4.59 -9.36 2.89
CA PRO A 170 3.14 -9.28 3.09
C PRO A 170 2.62 -10.14 4.24
N LYS A 171 3.33 -11.22 4.60
CA LYS A 171 2.92 -12.10 5.72
C LYS A 171 2.92 -11.39 7.08
N SER A 172 3.80 -10.39 7.26
CA SER A 172 3.86 -9.56 8.47
C SER A 172 2.53 -8.89 8.83
N PHE A 173 1.64 -8.69 7.85
CA PHE A 173 0.29 -8.18 8.10
C PHE A 173 -0.48 -9.10 9.07
N PHE A 174 -0.38 -10.42 8.89
CA PHE A 174 -1.09 -11.40 9.72
C PHE A 174 -0.37 -11.62 11.06
N ASP A 175 0.96 -11.53 11.09
CA ASP A 175 1.72 -11.67 12.35
C ASP A 175 1.41 -10.52 13.31
N SER A 176 1.26 -9.30 12.78
CA SER A 176 1.05 -8.08 13.57
C SER A 176 -0.41 -7.82 13.96
N ILE A 177 -1.38 -8.47 13.32
CA ILE A 177 -2.80 -8.33 13.68
C ILE A 177 -3.16 -9.09 14.95
N LEU A 178 -2.40 -10.14 15.26
CA LEU A 178 -2.59 -10.99 16.44
C LEU A 178 -2.01 -10.39 17.72
N THR A 179 -1.17 -9.35 17.58
CA THR A 179 -0.53 -8.65 18.71
C THR A 179 -1.33 -7.45 19.25
N HIS A 180 -2.54 -7.19 18.75
CA HIS A 180 -3.36 -6.02 19.13
C HIS A 180 -4.84 -6.32 19.28
#